data_AF-A0A3D9AQJ2-F1
#
_entry.id   AF-A0A3D9AQJ2-F1
#
_cell.length_a   1.000
_cell.length_b   1.000
_cell.length_c   1.000
_cell.angle_alpha   90.00
_cell.angle_beta   90.00
_cell.angle_gamma   90.00
#
_symmetry.space_group_name_H-M   'P 1'
#
loop_
_entity.id
_entity.type
_entity.pdbx_description
1 polymer ?
#
loop_
_entity_poly.entity_id
_entity_poly.type
_entity_poly.pdbx_seq_one_letter_code
_entity_poly.pdbx_strand_id
1 'polypeptide(L)'
;MKKLPKLGCACEKHDLSVSEYRTSIVGTDFTNNKNAEVSIIQCRLCQRIWLNYAVEFHNSQESGRWYKGIIAKKEVAEMKPENAIEYLENLPWYICGGSYFGNKEVFGEGKLNMDL
;
A
#
# COMPACT_ATOMS: atom_id res chain seq x y z
N MET A 1 -9.78 17.47 13.18
CA MET A 1 -9.58 16.43 12.15
C MET A 1 -9.10 17.13 10.89
N LYS A 2 -7.89 16.83 10.41
CA LYS A 2 -7.44 17.35 9.11
C LYS A 2 -8.39 16.77 8.05
N LYS A 3 -8.97 17.62 7.20
CA LYS A 3 -9.79 17.13 6.09
C LYS A 3 -8.85 16.38 5.14
N LEU A 4 -9.03 15.07 5.04
CA LEU A 4 -8.31 14.25 4.08
C LEU A 4 -8.62 14.77 2.66
N PRO A 5 -7.59 14.91 1.81
CA PRO A 5 -7.81 15.36 0.44
C PRO A 5 -8.62 14.30 -0.31
N LYS A 6 -9.77 14.69 -0.88
CA LYS A 6 -10.46 13.87 -1.90
C LYS A 6 -9.65 14.00 -3.17
N LEU A 7 -8.91 12.97 -3.58
CA LEU A 7 -8.07 13.05 -4.78
C LEU A 7 -8.87 12.81 -6.08
N GLY A 8 -10.15 12.44 -5.95
CA GLY A 8 -11.13 12.40 -7.03
C GLY A 8 -10.96 11.26 -8.03
N CYS A 9 -10.23 10.19 -7.69
CA CYS A 9 -9.99 9.05 -8.57
C CYS A 9 -10.38 7.73 -7.90
N ALA A 10 -10.82 6.76 -8.71
CA ALA A 10 -11.11 5.42 -8.24
C ALA A 10 -9.87 4.72 -7.64
N CYS A 11 -8.64 5.21 -7.92
CA CYS A 11 -7.39 4.72 -7.32
C CYS A 11 -7.25 4.92 -5.81
N GLU A 12 -8.17 5.65 -5.20
CA GLU A 12 -8.29 5.77 -3.76
C GLU A 12 -9.12 4.63 -3.13
N LYS A 13 -9.73 3.76 -3.95
CA LYS A 13 -10.62 2.68 -3.52
C LYS A 13 -9.97 1.31 -3.70
N HIS A 14 -10.47 0.34 -2.94
CA HIS A 14 -10.10 -1.07 -2.85
C HIS A 14 -10.38 -1.81 -4.14
N ASP A 15 -11.58 -1.61 -4.69
CA ASP A 15 -12.11 -2.37 -5.84
C ASP A 15 -11.60 -1.87 -7.17
N LEU A 16 -10.29 -1.69 -7.27
CA LEU A 16 -9.67 -1.62 -8.57
C LEU A 16 -9.13 -2.97 -8.96
N SER A 17 -9.67 -3.44 -10.07
CA SER A 17 -9.15 -4.59 -10.77
C SER A 17 -7.67 -4.36 -11.12
N VAL A 18 -6.89 -5.43 -11.19
CA VAL A 18 -5.50 -5.40 -11.67
C VAL A 18 -5.39 -4.68 -13.03
N SER A 19 -6.46 -4.68 -13.83
CA SER A 19 -6.52 -4.02 -15.13
C SER A 19 -6.45 -2.49 -15.09
N GLU A 20 -6.79 -1.87 -13.96
CA GLU A 20 -6.80 -0.41 -13.79
C GLU A 20 -5.45 0.17 -13.38
N TYR A 21 -4.49 -0.70 -13.08
CA TYR A 21 -3.12 -0.35 -12.73
C TYR A 21 -2.12 -0.85 -13.78
N ARG A 22 -0.97 -0.17 -13.83
CA ARG A 22 0.28 -0.77 -14.31
C ARG A 22 1.06 -1.16 -13.06
N THR A 23 1.48 -2.41 -12.97
CA THR A 23 2.16 -2.93 -11.79
C THR A 23 3.60 -3.27 -12.13
N SER A 24 4.51 -2.98 -11.21
CA SER A 24 5.90 -3.41 -11.26
C SER A 24 6.29 -3.90 -9.88
N ILE A 25 6.73 -5.15 -9.78
CA ILE A 25 7.15 -5.75 -8.51
C ILE A 25 8.51 -5.16 -8.14
N VAL A 26 8.65 -4.67 -6.92
CA VAL A 26 9.92 -4.23 -6.33
C VAL A 26 10.65 -5.44 -5.73
N GLY A 27 9.91 -6.32 -5.04
CA GLY A 27 10.42 -7.54 -4.45
C GLY A 27 9.62 -7.95 -3.22
N THR A 28 10.22 -8.77 -2.35
CA THR A 28 9.59 -9.24 -1.11
C THR A 28 10.39 -8.74 0.10
N ASP A 29 9.71 -8.13 1.06
CA ASP A 29 10.29 -7.75 2.35
C ASP A 29 10.29 -8.95 3.30
N PHE A 30 11.47 -9.53 3.48
CA PHE A 30 11.70 -10.65 4.40
C PHE A 30 12.12 -10.19 5.81
N THR A 31 12.28 -8.89 6.05
CA THR A 31 12.71 -8.40 7.35
C THR A 31 11.71 -8.78 8.43
N ASN A 32 12.20 -9.24 9.58
CA ASN A 32 11.37 -9.65 10.72
C ASN A 32 10.24 -10.64 10.36
N ASN A 33 10.47 -11.53 9.40
CA ASN A 33 9.49 -12.54 8.93
C ASN A 33 8.18 -11.95 8.38
N LYS A 34 8.18 -10.69 7.91
CA LYS A 34 6.98 -10.06 7.36
C LYS A 34 6.47 -10.76 6.10
N ASN A 35 7.37 -11.26 5.26
CA ASN A 35 7.05 -11.96 4.00
C ASN A 35 6.05 -11.17 3.13
N ALA A 36 6.29 -9.87 2.98
CA ALA A 36 5.36 -8.98 2.29
C ALA A 36 5.81 -8.68 0.86
N GLU A 37 4.90 -8.76 -0.11
CA GLU A 37 5.18 -8.28 -1.46
C GLU A 37 5.15 -6.76 -1.50
N VAL A 38 6.19 -6.18 -2.11
CA VAL A 38 6.29 -4.75 -2.37
C VAL A 38 6.21 -4.54 -3.88
N SER A 39 5.27 -3.70 -4.30
CA SER A 39 5.05 -3.36 -5.70
C SER A 39 4.74 -1.87 -5.89
N ILE A 40 5.07 -1.37 -7.07
CA ILE A 40 4.65 -0.04 -7.53
C ILE A 40 3.45 -0.22 -8.43
N ILE A 41 2.36 0.48 -8.13
CA ILE A 41 1.16 0.51 -8.97
C ILE A 41 0.92 1.93 -9.48
N GLN A 42 0.72 2.07 -10.78
CA GLN A 42 0.41 3.35 -11.41
C GLN A 42 -1.02 3.31 -11.95
N CYS A 43 -1.87 4.21 -11.45
CA CYS A 43 -3.26 4.29 -11.91
C CYS A 43 -3.29 4.66 -13.40
N ARG A 44 -3.99 3.89 -14.22
CA ARG A 44 -4.13 4.20 -15.66
C ARG A 44 -4.98 5.43 -15.93
N LEU A 45 -5.89 5.78 -15.02
CA LEU A 45 -6.80 6.93 -15.16
C LEU A 45 -6.12 8.25 -14.80
N CYS A 46 -5.61 8.37 -13.56
CA CYS A 46 -5.03 9.62 -13.07
C CYS A 46 -3.50 9.65 -13.07
N GLN A 47 -2.83 8.57 -13.50
CA GLN A 47 -1.38 8.44 -13.58
C GLN A 47 -0.63 8.51 -12.25
N ARG A 48 -1.35 8.60 -11.11
CA ARG A 48 -0.76 8.58 -9.77
C ARG A 48 -0.03 7.28 -9.51
N ILE A 49 1.14 7.40 -8.91
CA ILE A 49 2.01 6.29 -8.57
C ILE A 49 1.85 6.01 -7.08
N TRP A 50 1.66 4.74 -6.75
CA TRP A 50 1.50 4.26 -5.39
C TRP A 50 2.53 3.18 -5.10
N LEU A 51 3.13 3.27 -3.93
CA LEU A 51 3.80 2.16 -3.29
C LEU A 51 2.73 1.26 -2.66
N ASN A 52 2.77 -0.03 -2.95
CA ASN A 52 1.88 -1.04 -2.40
C ASN A 52 2.69 -2.07 -1.60
N TYR A 53 2.31 -2.28 -0.35
CA TYR A 53 2.92 -3.23 0.57
C TYR A 53 1.85 -4.21 1.03
N ALA A 54 1.91 -5.45 0.54
CA ALA A 54 0.88 -6.47 0.78
C ALA A 54 1.44 -7.63 1.58
N VAL A 55 0.80 -7.93 2.71
CA VAL A 55 1.16 -9.04 3.59
C VAL A 55 0.20 -10.19 3.33
N GLU A 56 0.69 -11.27 2.74
CA GLU A 56 -0.09 -12.49 2.53
C GLU A 56 0.16 -13.50 3.66
N PHE A 57 -0.89 -13.80 4.42
CA PHE A 57 -0.85 -14.86 5.42
C PHE A 57 -1.38 -16.15 4.81
N HIS A 58 -0.46 -17.06 4.47
CA HIS A 58 -0.80 -18.37 3.89
C HIS A 58 -1.71 -19.23 4.80
N ASN A 59 -1.77 -18.94 6.11
CA ASN A 59 -2.47 -19.75 7.10
C ASN A 59 -3.71 -19.09 7.74
N SER A 60 -4.05 -17.85 7.39
CA SER A 60 -5.24 -17.18 7.91
C SER A 60 -5.83 -16.20 6.89
N GLN A 61 -6.93 -16.60 6.23
CA GLN A 61 -7.69 -15.74 5.32
C GLN A 61 -8.15 -14.43 6.00
N GLU A 62 -8.25 -14.39 7.33
CA GLU A 62 -8.74 -13.25 8.11
C GLU A 62 -7.67 -12.20 8.45
N SER A 63 -6.39 -12.48 8.19
CA SER A 63 -5.28 -11.58 8.59
C SER A 63 -4.69 -10.78 7.42
N GLY A 64 -5.15 -11.01 6.20
CA GLY A 64 -4.65 -10.34 5.01
C GLY A 64 -4.74 -8.82 5.14
N ARG A 65 -3.64 -8.12 4.86
CA ARG A 65 -3.57 -6.66 4.93
C ARG A 65 -2.64 -6.10 3.88
N TRP A 66 -3.00 -4.94 3.39
CA TRP A 66 -2.18 -4.17 2.46
C TRP A 66 -2.19 -2.70 2.84
N TYR A 67 -1.13 -2.01 2.40
CA TYR A 67 -0.91 -0.59 2.61
C TYR A 67 -0.52 0.07 1.29
N LYS A 68 -1.08 1.24 1.01
CA LYS A 68 -0.80 2.05 -0.18
C LYS A 68 -0.51 3.49 0.18
N GLY A 69 0.58 4.01 -0.37
CA GLY A 69 0.98 5.41 -0.19
C GLY A 69 1.42 6.03 -1.50
N ILE A 70 1.18 7.33 -1.68
CA ILE A 70 1.63 8.05 -2.87
C ILE A 70 3.16 8.15 -2.85
N ILE A 71 3.80 7.83 -3.96
CA ILE A 71 5.26 7.87 -4.11
C ILE A 71 5.66 8.69 -5.34
N ALA A 72 6.70 9.53 -5.23
CA ALA A 72 7.20 10.27 -6.38
C ALA A 72 8.12 9.40 -7.23
N LYS A 73 8.22 9.73 -8.53
CA LYS A 73 9.02 8.97 -9.50
C LYS A 73 10.50 8.82 -9.10
N LYS A 74 11.09 9.81 -8.42
CA LYS A 74 12.47 9.74 -7.94
C LYS A 74 12.64 8.68 -6.85
N GLU A 75 11.67 8.59 -5.94
CA GLU A 75 11.70 7.64 -4.81
C GLU A 75 11.42 6.22 -5.29
N VAL A 76 10.61 6.06 -6.35
CA VAL A 76 10.41 4.75 -7.01
C VAL A 76 11.73 4.13 -7.46
N ALA A 77 12.67 4.92 -8.00
CA ALA A 77 13.94 4.41 -8.49
C ALA A 77 14.88 3.91 -7.36
N GLU A 78 14.67 4.40 -6.15
CA GLU A 78 15.48 4.08 -4.96
C GLU A 78 14.76 3.10 -4.01
N MET A 79 13.50 2.77 -4.32
CA MET A 79 12.65 1.94 -3.48
C MET A 79 13.20 0.51 -3.40
N LYS A 80 13.26 -0.01 -2.18
CA LYS A 80 13.63 -1.39 -1.88
C LYS A 80 12.53 -2.02 -1.03
N PRO A 81 12.36 -3.35 -1.03
CA PRO A 81 11.33 -3.95 -0.20
C PRO A 81 11.47 -3.58 1.29
N GLU A 82 12.70 -3.49 1.78
CA GLU A 82 13.00 -3.29 3.21
C GLU A 82 12.73 -1.87 3.71
N ASN A 83 12.73 -0.85 2.84
CA ASN A 83 12.46 0.54 3.21
C ASN A 83 11.01 0.97 2.95
N ALA A 84 10.17 0.09 2.42
CA ALA A 84 8.79 0.42 2.05
C ALA A 84 7.93 0.83 3.26
N ILE A 85 8.09 0.16 4.42
CA ILE A 85 7.36 0.55 5.65
C ILE A 85 7.78 1.93 6.11
N GLU A 86 9.09 2.17 6.25
CA GLU A 86 9.61 3.47 6.68
C GLU A 86 9.12 4.59 5.76
N TYR A 87 9.07 4.32 4.46
CA TYR A 87 8.51 5.28 3.50
C TYR A 87 7.04 5.58 3.79
N LEU A 88 6.19 4.55 3.94
CA LEU A 88 4.76 4.69 4.20
C LEU A 88 4.46 5.41 5.52
N GLU A 89 5.21 5.10 6.58
CA GLU A 89 5.02 5.70 7.90
C GLU A 89 5.41 7.19 7.95
N ASN A 90 6.31 7.62 7.06
CA ASN A 90 6.71 9.02 6.92
C ASN A 90 5.78 9.83 6.00
N LEU A 91 4.82 9.20 5.34
CA LEU A 91 3.81 9.94 4.58
C LEU A 91 2.84 10.68 5.51
N PRO A 92 2.27 11.81 5.06
CA PRO A 92 1.22 12.49 5.81
C PRO A 92 0.00 11.61 6.10
N TRP A 93 -0.28 10.65 5.21
CA TRP A 93 -1.30 9.63 5.34
C TRP A 93 -1.05 8.51 4.31
N TYR A 94 -1.63 7.35 4.55
CA TYR A 94 -1.68 6.21 3.63
C TYR A 94 -3.07 5.58 3.65
N ILE A 95 -3.33 4.64 2.75
CA ILE A 95 -4.56 3.84 2.70
C ILE A 95 -4.20 2.41 3.08
N CYS A 96 -4.97 1.79 3.95
CA CYS A 96 -4.85 0.37 4.26
C CYS A 96 -6.17 -0.35 4.02
N GLY A 97 -6.08 -1.66 3.83
CA GLY A 97 -7.24 -2.52 3.60
C GLY A 97 -6.87 -4.00 3.68
N GLY A 98 -7.83 -4.86 3.33
CA GLY A 98 -7.73 -6.31 3.48
C GLY A 98 -8.69 -6.84 4.56
N SER A 99 -8.68 -8.16 4.78
CA SER A 99 -9.58 -8.83 5.72
C SER A 99 -9.38 -8.38 7.16
N TYR A 100 -8.15 -8.01 7.55
CA TYR A 100 -7.86 -7.41 8.85
C TYR A 100 -8.68 -6.13 9.10
N PHE A 101 -8.93 -5.35 8.05
CA PHE A 101 -9.72 -4.11 8.10
C PHE A 101 -11.20 -4.34 7.75
N GLY A 102 -11.68 -5.58 7.80
CA GLY A 102 -13.05 -5.94 7.44
C GLY A 102 -13.37 -5.74 5.96
N ASN A 103 -12.36 -5.89 5.08
CA ASN A 103 -12.44 -5.65 3.64
C ASN A 103 -12.89 -4.22 3.29
N LYS A 104 -12.49 -3.25 4.11
CA LYS A 104 -12.74 -1.82 3.91
C LYS A 104 -11.43 -1.05 3.87
N GLU A 105 -11.46 0.06 3.17
CA GLU A 105 -10.37 1.03 3.12
C GLU A 105 -10.41 1.91 4.35
N VAL A 106 -9.27 2.03 5.00
CA VAL A 106 -9.08 2.92 6.12
C VAL A 106 -7.90 3.83 5.79
N PHE A 107 -8.07 5.13 6.08
CA PHE A 107 -6.95 6.05 6.03
C PHE A 107 -6.15 5.93 7.32
N GLY A 108 -4.84 5.72 7.18
CA GLY A 108 -3.91 5.67 8.30
C GLY A 108 -2.92 6.82 8.27
N GLU A 109 -2.34 7.11 9.43
CA GLU A 109 -1.26 8.08 9.62
C GLU A 109 -0.22 7.48 10.58
N GLY A 110 1.06 7.80 10.41
CA GLY A 110 2.13 7.31 11.28
C GLY A 110 2.38 5.81 11.13
N LYS A 111 2.56 5.09 12.25
CA LYS A 111 2.98 3.68 12.23
C LYS A 111 1.97 2.78 11.54
N LEU A 112 2.46 1.81 10.76
CA LEU A 112 1.61 0.79 10.16
C LEU A 112 1.18 -0.22 11.23
N ASN A 113 -0.06 -0.70 11.15
CA ASN A 113 -0.55 -1.74 12.04
C ASN A 113 -0.05 -3.11 11.57
N MET A 114 1.15 -3.46 12.01
CA MET A 114 1.82 -4.71 11.67
C MET A 114 1.60 -5.80 12.74
N ASP A 115 0.84 -5.49 13.80
CA ASP A 115 0.60 -6.42 14.89
C ASP A 115 -0.37 -7.52 14.44
N LEU A 116 -0.06 -8.76 14.80
CA LEU A 116 -0.85 -9.95 14.53
C LEU A 116 -1.86 -10.20 15.65
#